data_AF-A0A7C7JFI2-F1
#
_entry.id   AF-A0A7C7JFI2-F1
#
_cell.length_a   1.000
_cell.length_b   1.000
_cell.length_c   1.000
_cell.angle_alpha   90.00
_cell.angle_beta   90.00
_cell.angle_gamma   90.00
#
_symmetry.space_group_name_H-M   'P 1'
#
loop_
_entity.id
_entity.type
_entity.pdbx_description
1 polymer ?
#
loop_
_entity_poly.entity_id
_entity_poly.type
_entity_poly.pdbx_seq_one_letter_code
_entity_poly.pdbx_strand_id
1 'polypeptide(L)'
;GEYERIGGTETLKANARVIAATNREIDVEIESGRFRTDLFYRLNVIHLHLPPLRERYEDILLLAMQFLESFSLKNNKSIRGFSAEATEALNNWRWPGNVRELENVVERAVVLCRDDHIGLDSLPPQLLGEESTRSLQFEVGTPLKTVERRLIEETLRSVGGDKHYL
;
A
#
# COMPACT_ATOMS: atom_id res chain seq x y z
N GLY A 1 -6.78 -8.52 35.27
CA GLY A 1 -5.32 -8.47 35.45
C GLY A 1 -4.99 -7.47 36.53
N GLU A 2 -3.78 -7.52 37.05
CA GLU A 2 -3.26 -6.57 38.04
C GLU A 2 -2.09 -5.79 37.42
N TYR A 3 -1.93 -4.53 37.80
CA TYR A 3 -0.85 -3.67 37.31
C TYR A 3 -0.47 -2.64 38.36
N GLU A 4 0.72 -2.07 38.21
CA GLU A 4 1.23 -1.01 39.07
C GLU A 4 1.55 0.22 38.23
N ARG A 5 1.36 1.40 38.80
CA ARG A 5 1.83 2.64 38.17
C ARG A 5 3.35 2.68 38.26
N ILE A 6 4.00 3.29 37.25
CA ILE A 6 5.46 3.49 37.29
C ILE A 6 5.80 4.34 38.53
N GLY A 7 6.62 3.79 39.43
CA GLY A 7 7.01 4.42 40.69
C GLY A 7 5.99 4.30 41.83
N GLY A 8 4.85 3.64 41.61
CA GLY A 8 3.90 3.29 42.67
C GLY A 8 4.13 1.87 43.18
N THR A 9 3.76 1.61 44.42
CA THR A 9 3.78 0.26 45.02
C THR A 9 2.37 -0.31 45.24
N GLU A 10 1.34 0.44 44.79
CA GLU A 10 -0.04 0.02 44.89
C GLU A 10 -0.41 -0.84 43.67
N THR A 11 -0.76 -2.10 43.93
CA THR A 11 -1.30 -3.02 42.92
C THR A 11 -2.76 -2.68 42.66
N LEU A 12 -3.08 -2.36 41.40
CA LEU A 12 -4.42 -2.00 40.93
C LEU A 12 -5.02 -3.14 40.09
N LYS A 13 -6.34 -3.34 40.20
CA LYS A 13 -7.08 -4.32 39.38
C LYS A 13 -7.63 -3.67 38.12
N ALA A 14 -7.48 -4.34 36.99
CA ALA A 14 -8.08 -3.99 35.71
C ALA A 14 -8.87 -5.17 35.13
N ASN A 15 -10.08 -4.90 34.66
CA ASN A 15 -10.82 -5.80 33.79
C ASN A 15 -10.86 -5.17 32.39
N ALA A 16 -10.07 -5.73 31.47
CA ALA A 16 -9.89 -5.16 30.14
C ALA A 16 -9.91 -6.27 29.08
N ARG A 17 -10.50 -5.94 27.92
CA ARG A 17 -10.34 -6.74 26.70
C ARG A 17 -9.14 -6.20 25.93
N VAL A 18 -8.17 -7.07 25.67
CA VAL A 18 -6.96 -6.72 24.92
C VAL A 18 -7.18 -7.04 23.45
N ILE A 19 -6.94 -6.06 22.57
CA ILE A 19 -6.87 -6.24 21.12
C ILE A 19 -5.50 -5.71 20.70
N ALA A 20 -4.73 -6.55 19.99
CA ALA A 20 -3.41 -6.21 19.50
C ALA A 20 -3.35 -6.42 17.98
N ALA A 21 -2.55 -5.63 17.30
CA ALA A 21 -2.32 -5.73 15.86
C ALA A 21 -0.84 -5.47 15.57
N THR A 22 -0.27 -6.15 14.58
CA THR A 22 1.11 -5.97 14.14
C THR A 22 1.19 -6.17 12.64
N ASN A 23 2.12 -5.46 11.99
CA ASN A 23 2.51 -5.68 10.59
C ASN A 23 3.84 -6.42 10.46
N ARG A 24 4.40 -6.90 11.58
CA ARG A 24 5.62 -7.71 11.62
C ARG A 24 5.28 -9.20 11.70
N GLU A 25 6.13 -10.00 11.09
CA GLU A 25 6.12 -11.46 11.25
C GLU A 25 6.51 -11.83 12.67
N ILE A 26 5.51 -12.21 13.47
CA ILE A 26 5.70 -12.39 14.92
C ILE A 26 6.63 -13.54 15.25
N ASP A 27 6.63 -14.61 14.44
CA ASP A 27 7.51 -15.76 14.61
C ASP A 27 8.98 -15.33 14.46
N VAL A 28 9.28 -14.47 13.47
CA VAL A 28 10.63 -13.90 13.28
C VAL A 28 11.04 -13.00 14.45
N GLU A 29 10.10 -12.21 15.00
CA GLU A 29 10.39 -11.36 16.17
C GLU A 29 10.63 -12.20 17.45
N ILE A 30 9.98 -13.36 17.59
CA ILE A 30 10.22 -14.31 18.68
C ILE A 30 11.59 -14.98 18.51
N GLU A 31 11.88 -15.53 17.33
CA GLU A 31 13.17 -16.20 17.04
C GLU A 31 14.38 -15.26 17.24
N SER A 32 14.21 -13.98 16.92
CA SER A 32 15.22 -12.96 17.10
C SER A 32 15.30 -12.37 18.52
N GLY A 33 14.50 -12.88 19.47
CA GLY A 33 14.48 -12.45 20.87
C GLY A 33 13.90 -11.04 21.10
N ARG A 34 13.30 -10.42 20.07
CA ARG A 34 12.67 -9.10 20.16
C ARG A 34 11.25 -9.16 20.69
N PHE A 35 10.61 -10.33 20.64
CA PHE A 35 9.28 -10.56 21.19
C PHE A 35 9.25 -11.72 22.18
N ARG A 36 8.50 -11.52 23.26
CA ARG A 36 8.36 -12.48 24.33
C ARG A 36 7.39 -13.60 23.95
N THR A 37 7.89 -14.83 23.93
CA THR A 37 7.10 -16.02 23.58
C THR A 37 5.90 -16.23 24.52
N ASP A 38 6.08 -16.01 25.81
CA ASP A 38 5.01 -16.16 26.80
C ASP A 38 3.89 -15.13 26.62
N LEU A 39 4.24 -13.90 26.23
CA LEU A 39 3.26 -12.88 25.88
C LEU A 39 2.52 -13.24 24.58
N PHE A 40 3.22 -13.77 23.59
CA PHE A 40 2.62 -14.18 22.31
C PHE A 40 1.51 -15.20 22.53
N TYR A 41 1.77 -16.27 23.28
CA TYR A 41 0.75 -17.30 23.56
C TYR A 41 -0.45 -16.78 24.35
N ARG A 42 -0.29 -15.70 25.14
CA ARG A 42 -1.41 -15.04 25.84
C ARG A 42 -2.23 -14.12 24.95
N LEU A 43 -1.61 -13.51 23.93
CA LEU A 43 -2.30 -12.63 22.98
C LEU A 43 -2.94 -13.43 21.84
N ASN A 44 -2.26 -14.48 21.36
CA ASN A 44 -2.63 -15.24 20.18
C ASN A 44 -3.68 -16.33 20.46
N VAL A 45 -4.75 -15.95 21.17
CA VAL A 45 -5.89 -16.85 21.45
C VAL A 45 -6.83 -16.91 20.24
N ILE A 46 -7.11 -15.74 19.66
CA ILE A 46 -7.87 -15.61 18.41
C ILE A 46 -7.03 -14.76 17.47
N HIS A 47 -6.57 -15.39 16.39
CA HIS A 47 -5.79 -14.73 15.35
C HIS A 47 -6.71 -14.32 14.18
N LEU A 48 -6.62 -13.06 13.76
CA LEU A 48 -7.31 -12.55 12.58
C LEU A 48 -6.26 -12.06 11.59
N HIS A 49 -6.04 -12.84 10.53
CA HIS A 49 -5.21 -12.41 9.42
C HIS A 49 -6.00 -11.44 8.55
N LEU A 50 -5.49 -10.21 8.38
CA LEU A 50 -6.10 -9.22 7.50
C LEU A 50 -5.38 -9.27 6.15
N PRO A 51 -5.98 -9.89 5.11
CA PRO A 51 -5.35 -9.95 3.81
C PRO A 51 -5.21 -8.54 3.20
N PRO A 52 -4.14 -8.29 2.45
CA PRO A 52 -3.93 -7.04 1.75
C PRO A 52 -4.98 -6.83 0.66
N LEU A 53 -5.17 -5.57 0.24
CA LEU A 53 -6.18 -5.21 -0.76
C LEU A 53 -6.01 -5.96 -2.10
N ARG A 54 -4.77 -6.29 -2.48
CA ARG A 54 -4.46 -7.11 -3.67
C ARG A 54 -5.00 -8.54 -3.61
N GLU A 55 -5.40 -9.05 -2.44
CA GLU A 55 -6.04 -10.36 -2.30
C GLU A 55 -7.57 -10.22 -2.22
N ARG A 56 -8.08 -8.99 -2.32
CA ARG A 56 -9.49 -8.59 -2.15
C ARG A 56 -9.93 -7.67 -3.29
N TYR A 57 -9.73 -8.12 -4.53
CA TYR A 57 -9.98 -7.31 -5.72
C TYR A 57 -11.41 -6.75 -5.80
N GLU A 58 -12.40 -7.53 -5.39
CA GLU A 58 -13.82 -7.13 -5.37
C GLU A 58 -14.08 -5.92 -4.46
N ASP A 59 -13.24 -5.70 -3.45
CA ASP A 59 -13.39 -4.60 -2.50
C ASP A 59 -12.74 -3.29 -2.99
N ILE A 60 -11.87 -3.33 -4.00
CA ILE A 60 -11.14 -2.14 -4.48
C ILE A 60 -12.14 -1.08 -4.94
N LEU A 61 -13.02 -1.44 -5.87
CA LEU A 61 -13.99 -0.50 -6.42
C LEU A 61 -15.02 -0.05 -5.37
N LEU A 62 -15.45 -0.96 -4.49
CA LEU A 62 -16.39 -0.64 -3.41
C LEU A 62 -15.80 0.42 -2.46
N LEU A 63 -14.56 0.23 -2.02
CA LEU A 63 -13.85 1.18 -1.17
C LEU A 63 -13.59 2.49 -1.92
N ALA A 64 -13.19 2.42 -3.19
CA ALA A 64 -12.93 3.60 -4.01
C ALA A 64 -14.18 4.48 -4.15
N MET A 65 -15.36 3.86 -4.37
CA MET A 65 -16.63 4.57 -4.45
C MET A 65 -16.99 5.24 -3.11
N GLN A 66 -16.77 4.57 -1.98
CA GLN A 66 -17.01 5.13 -0.65
C GLN A 66 -16.12 6.35 -0.36
N PHE A 67 -14.85 6.28 -0.75
CA PHE A 67 -13.93 7.41 -0.64
C PHE A 67 -14.33 8.54 -1.58
N LEU A 68 -14.71 8.22 -2.82
CA LEU A 68 -15.16 9.20 -3.81
C LEU A 68 -16.35 9.99 -3.29
N GLU A 69 -17.36 9.33 -2.73
CA GLU A 69 -18.53 10.00 -2.15
C GLU A 69 -18.11 10.94 -1.01
N SER A 70 -17.32 10.42 -0.06
CA SER A 70 -16.83 11.18 1.10
C SER A 70 -16.02 12.42 0.71
N PHE A 71 -15.12 12.29 -0.27
CA PHE A 71 -14.26 13.40 -0.71
C PHE A 71 -14.99 14.36 -1.64
N SER A 72 -15.92 13.89 -2.48
CA SER A 72 -16.73 14.75 -3.35
C SER A 72 -17.60 15.69 -2.51
N LEU A 73 -18.22 15.17 -1.44
CA LEU A 73 -18.98 15.97 -0.48
C LEU A 73 -18.10 17.01 0.22
N LYS A 74 -16.93 16.61 0.72
CA LYS A 74 -15.98 17.53 1.39
C LYS A 74 -15.48 18.65 0.47
N ASN A 75 -15.34 18.38 -0.83
CA ASN A 75 -14.82 19.33 -1.81
C ASN A 75 -15.92 20.08 -2.58
N ASN A 76 -17.20 19.91 -2.23
CA ASN A 76 -18.35 20.46 -2.95
C ASN A 76 -18.34 20.15 -4.45
N LYS A 77 -17.93 18.93 -4.83
CA LYS A 77 -17.94 18.44 -6.21
C LYS A 77 -19.04 17.41 -6.43
N SER A 78 -19.57 17.36 -7.65
CA SER A 78 -20.58 16.38 -8.05
C SER A 78 -19.98 15.33 -8.99
N ILE A 79 -19.06 14.52 -8.46
CA ILE A 79 -18.46 13.40 -9.18
C ILE A 79 -19.32 12.15 -8.92
N ARG A 80 -19.71 11.46 -9.98
CA ARG A 80 -20.66 10.34 -9.98
C ARG A 80 -19.99 8.97 -9.92
N GLY A 81 -18.72 8.88 -10.30
CA GLY A 81 -17.99 7.63 -10.30
C GLY A 81 -16.67 7.71 -11.06
N PHE A 82 -16.19 6.54 -11.47
CA PHE A 82 -15.00 6.37 -12.28
C PHE A 82 -15.40 6.03 -13.72
N SER A 83 -14.59 6.45 -14.68
CA SER A 83 -14.66 5.93 -16.05
C SER A 83 -14.32 4.43 -16.10
N ALA A 84 -14.66 3.76 -17.21
CA ALA A 84 -14.36 2.33 -17.38
C ALA A 84 -12.85 2.08 -17.34
N GLU A 85 -12.08 2.95 -17.99
CA GLU A 85 -10.63 2.90 -18.08
C GLU A 85 -9.98 3.16 -16.71
N ALA A 86 -10.48 4.14 -15.96
CA ALA A 86 -10.02 4.39 -14.59
C ALA A 86 -10.33 3.21 -13.65
N THR A 87 -11.49 2.59 -13.81
CA THR A 87 -11.87 1.40 -13.04
C THR A 87 -10.93 0.23 -13.32
N GLU A 88 -10.58 0.01 -14.59
CA GLU A 88 -9.60 -1.00 -14.99
C GLU A 88 -8.21 -0.70 -14.38
N ALA A 89 -7.75 0.54 -14.44
CA ALA A 89 -6.48 0.96 -13.84
C ALA A 89 -6.44 0.72 -12.32
N LEU A 90 -7.53 1.03 -11.61
CA LEU A 90 -7.65 0.76 -10.16
C LEU A 90 -7.59 -0.74 -9.84
N ASN A 91 -8.24 -1.58 -10.65
CA ASN A 91 -8.27 -3.04 -10.44
C ASN A 91 -6.94 -3.72 -10.79
N ASN A 92 -6.21 -3.20 -11.77
CA ASN A 92 -4.94 -3.77 -12.21
C ASN A 92 -3.76 -3.38 -11.31
N TRP A 93 -3.90 -2.33 -10.50
CA TRP A 93 -2.86 -1.92 -9.56
C TRP A 93 -2.76 -2.85 -8.35
N ARG A 94 -1.53 -3.12 -7.90
CA ARG A 94 -1.26 -4.04 -6.78
C ARG A 94 -1.48 -3.43 -5.39
N TRP A 95 -1.70 -2.12 -5.29
CA TRP A 95 -1.91 -1.42 -4.02
C TRP A 95 -0.87 -1.76 -2.93
N PRO A 96 0.44 -1.51 -3.16
CA PRO A 96 1.49 -1.75 -2.16
C PRO A 96 1.26 -1.02 -0.83
N GLY A 97 0.63 0.16 -0.84
CA GLY A 97 0.21 0.90 0.35
C GLY A 97 -1.22 0.57 0.82
N ASN A 98 -1.85 -0.45 0.23
CA ASN A 98 -3.14 -1.02 0.61
C ASN A 98 -4.25 0.07 0.62
N VAL A 99 -5.25 -0.05 1.50
CA VAL A 99 -6.37 0.90 1.60
C VAL A 99 -5.93 2.36 1.74
N ARG A 100 -4.81 2.65 2.41
CA ARG A 100 -4.31 4.03 2.57
C ARG A 100 -3.83 4.63 1.25
N GLU A 101 -3.18 3.84 0.41
CA GLU A 101 -2.80 4.30 -0.92
C GLU A 101 -4.04 4.57 -1.77
N LEU A 102 -5.02 3.65 -1.76
CA LEU A 102 -6.28 3.85 -2.47
C LEU A 102 -6.99 5.13 -2.03
N GLU A 103 -7.12 5.37 -0.72
CA GLU A 103 -7.71 6.58 -0.15
C GLU A 103 -7.02 7.85 -0.69
N ASN A 104 -5.69 7.91 -0.62
CA ASN A 104 -4.91 9.05 -1.11
C ASN A 104 -5.06 9.26 -2.63
N VAL A 105 -5.08 8.17 -3.40
CA VAL A 105 -5.27 8.23 -4.86
C VAL A 105 -6.63 8.82 -5.21
N VAL A 106 -7.69 8.34 -4.55
CA VAL A 106 -9.06 8.81 -4.78
C VAL A 106 -9.23 10.26 -4.32
N GLU A 107 -8.68 10.64 -3.16
CA GLU A 107 -8.71 12.02 -2.68
C GLU A 107 -8.07 12.98 -3.70
N ARG A 108 -6.87 12.66 -4.17
CA ARG A 108 -6.18 13.45 -5.20
C ARG A 108 -6.97 13.51 -6.50
N ALA A 109 -7.53 12.38 -6.95
CA ALA A 109 -8.33 12.33 -8.16
C ALA A 109 -9.57 13.21 -8.06
N VAL A 110 -10.27 13.22 -6.91
CA VAL A 110 -11.40 14.12 -6.66
C VAL A 110 -10.98 15.58 -6.75
N VAL A 111 -9.83 15.96 -6.18
CA VAL A 111 -9.33 17.34 -6.24
C VAL A 111 -8.99 17.77 -7.68
N LEU A 112 -8.40 16.88 -8.48
CA LEU A 112 -7.97 17.16 -9.85
C LEU A 112 -9.10 17.10 -10.89
N CYS A 113 -10.08 16.22 -10.68
CA CYS A 113 -11.16 15.97 -11.62
C CYS A 113 -11.97 17.24 -11.90
N ARG A 114 -12.20 17.53 -13.18
CA ARG A 114 -13.00 18.67 -13.65
C ARG A 114 -14.38 18.25 -14.15
N ASP A 115 -14.53 16.98 -14.46
CA ASP A 115 -15.74 16.38 -15.01
C ASP A 115 -16.56 15.70 -13.90
N ASP A 116 -17.64 15.05 -14.31
CA ASP A 116 -18.53 14.30 -13.42
C ASP A 116 -18.06 12.85 -13.20
N HIS A 117 -16.99 12.39 -13.86
CA HIS A 117 -16.37 11.08 -13.65
C HIS A 117 -14.86 11.21 -13.56
N ILE A 118 -14.23 10.43 -12.69
CA ILE A 118 -12.77 10.33 -12.62
C ILE A 118 -12.25 9.54 -13.84
N GLY A 119 -11.50 10.24 -14.70
CA GLY A 119 -10.76 9.69 -15.83
C GLY A 119 -9.33 9.30 -15.46
N LEU A 120 -8.62 8.72 -16.43
CA LEU A 120 -7.19 8.39 -16.31
C LEU A 120 -6.32 9.63 -16.06
N ASP A 121 -6.69 10.77 -16.62
CA ASP A 121 -6.03 12.07 -16.47
C ASP A 121 -6.00 12.58 -15.02
N SER A 122 -6.97 12.14 -14.21
CA SER A 122 -7.10 12.47 -12.80
C SER A 122 -6.37 11.47 -11.89
N LEU A 123 -5.96 10.31 -12.42
CA LEU A 123 -5.23 9.29 -11.67
C LEU A 123 -3.71 9.58 -11.64
N PRO A 124 -2.98 9.07 -10.63
CA PRO A 124 -1.52 9.12 -10.62
C PRO A 124 -0.90 8.34 -11.78
N PRO A 125 0.22 8.80 -12.36
CA PRO A 125 0.92 8.11 -13.46
C PRO A 125 1.27 6.65 -13.13
N GLN A 126 1.54 6.34 -11.86
CA GLN A 126 1.85 4.99 -11.41
C GLN A 126 0.74 3.98 -11.71
N LEU A 127 -0.53 4.42 -11.72
CA LEU A 127 -1.69 3.56 -12.04
C LEU A 127 -1.89 3.39 -13.55
N LEU A 128 -1.32 4.25 -14.37
CA LEU A 128 -1.51 4.25 -15.82
C LEU A 128 -0.65 3.19 -16.54
N GLY A 129 0.16 2.43 -15.79
CA GLY A 129 1.12 1.50 -16.39
C GLY A 129 2.21 2.22 -17.19
N GLU A 130 2.32 3.55 -17.06
CA GLU A 130 3.57 4.24 -17.37
C GLU A 130 4.59 3.66 -16.41
N GLU A 131 5.36 2.68 -16.90
CA GLU A 131 6.54 2.18 -16.22
C GLU A 131 7.20 3.39 -15.59
N SER A 132 7.36 3.35 -14.26
CA SER A 132 8.25 4.26 -13.54
C SER A 132 9.39 4.58 -14.49
N THR A 133 9.43 5.81 -15.01
CA THR A 133 10.47 6.18 -15.95
C THR A 133 11.75 6.06 -15.16
N ARG A 134 12.38 4.89 -15.23
CA ARG A 134 13.62 4.59 -14.55
C ARG A 134 14.65 5.36 -15.32
N SER A 135 14.87 6.59 -14.88
CA SER A 135 15.91 7.45 -15.42
C SER A 135 17.24 6.89 -14.94
N LEU A 136 17.99 6.28 -15.86
CA LEU A 136 19.38 5.96 -15.63
C LEU A 136 20.18 7.26 -15.79
N GLN A 137 20.74 7.74 -14.69
CA GLN A 137 21.64 8.89 -14.72
C GLN A 137 23.04 8.43 -15.08
N PHE A 138 23.66 9.09 -16.06
CA PHE A 138 25.05 8.86 -16.46
C PHE A 138 25.81 10.18 -16.36
N GLU A 139 27.06 10.12 -15.90
CA GLU A 139 27.94 11.28 -15.97
C GLU A 139 28.32 11.55 -17.43
N VAL A 140 28.33 12.83 -17.81
CA VAL A 140 28.74 13.27 -19.14
C VAL A 140 30.20 12.85 -19.36
N GLY A 141 30.44 12.06 -20.42
CA GLY A 141 31.75 11.45 -20.70
C GLY A 141 31.84 9.95 -20.38
N THR A 142 30.78 9.35 -19.81
CA THR A 142 30.71 7.89 -19.65
C THR A 142 30.84 7.19 -21.01
N PRO A 143 31.76 6.23 -21.19
CA PRO A 143 31.90 5.48 -22.45
C PRO A 143 30.61 4.75 -22.82
N LEU A 144 30.23 4.81 -24.11
CA LEU A 144 28.97 4.25 -24.61
C LEU A 144 28.79 2.77 -24.26
N LYS A 145 29.88 1.99 -24.32
CA LYS A 145 29.91 0.56 -23.95
C LYS A 145 29.50 0.30 -22.49
N THR A 146 29.79 1.24 -21.58
CA THR A 146 29.42 1.13 -20.16
C THR A 146 27.96 1.50 -19.94
N VAL A 147 27.44 2.46 -20.72
CA VAL A 147 26.01 2.80 -20.74
C VAL A 147 25.20 1.61 -21.23
N GLU A 148 25.59 1.03 -22.37
CA GLU A 148 24.94 -0.14 -22.98
C GLU A 148 24.87 -1.34 -22.02
N ARG A 149 26.00 -1.70 -21.39
CA ARG A 149 26.04 -2.82 -20.43
C ARG A 149 25.08 -2.61 -19.25
N ARG A 150 25.05 -1.40 -18.68
CA ARG A 150 24.15 -1.09 -17.56
C ARG A 150 22.68 -1.10 -17.98
N LEU A 151 22.39 -0.63 -19.20
CA LEU A 151 21.05 -0.68 -19.75
C LEU A 151 20.55 -2.13 -19.82
N ILE A 152 21.37 -3.02 -20.39
CA ILE A 152 21.05 -4.45 -20.53
C ILE A 152 20.89 -5.12 -19.16
N GLU A 153 21.79 -4.86 -18.21
CA GLU A 153 21.73 -5.43 -16.85
C GLU A 153 20.44 -5.04 -16.11
N GLU A 154 20.03 -3.77 -16.21
CA GLU A 154 18.79 -3.30 -15.55
C GLU A 154 17.53 -3.73 -16.29
N THR A 155 17.55 -3.81 -17.62
CA THR A 155 16.45 -4.43 -18.38
C THR A 155 16.28 -5.88 -17.94
N LEU A 156 17.35 -6.68 -17.90
CA LEU A 156 17.30 -8.09 -17.51
C LEU A 156 16.80 -8.30 -16.07
N ARG A 157 17.15 -7.41 -15.13
CA ARG A 157 16.60 -7.43 -13.76
C ARG A 157 15.10 -7.13 -13.73
N SER A 158 14.63 -6.25 -14.60
CA SER A 158 13.23 -5.82 -14.63
C SER A 158 12.30 -6.87 -15.24
N VAL A 159 12.73 -7.57 -16.30
CA VAL A 159 11.93 -8.61 -16.97
C VAL A 159 12.14 -10.02 -16.40
N GLY A 160 12.82 -10.17 -15.26
CA GLY A 160 12.98 -11.48 -14.61
C GLY A 160 13.89 -12.46 -15.38
N GLY A 161 14.78 -11.97 -16.24
CA GLY A 161 15.80 -12.79 -16.91
C GLY A 161 15.39 -13.46 -18.23
N ASP A 162 14.25 -13.10 -18.82
CA ASP A 162 13.87 -13.63 -20.14
C ASP A 162 14.71 -13.01 -21.27
N LYS A 163 15.56 -13.83 -21.90
CA LYS A 163 16.52 -13.45 -22.95
C LYS A 163 15.88 -13.21 -24.33
N HIS A 164 14.56 -13.23 -24.44
CA HIS A 164 13.85 -13.23 -25.73
C HIS A 164 13.84 -11.86 -26.45
N TYR A 165 14.41 -10.81 -25.86
CA TYR A 165 14.43 -9.44 -26.41
C TYR A 165 15.83 -8.90 -26.73
N LEU A 166 16.82 -9.79 -26.89
CA LEU A 166 18.14 -9.48 -27.49
C LEU A 166 18.11 -9.81 -28.99
#